data_AF-A0A1G3PJM7-F1
#
_entry.id   AF-A0A1G3PJM7-F1
#
_cell.length_a   1.000
_cell.length_b   1.000
_cell.length_c   1.000
_cell.angle_alpha   90.00
_cell.angle_beta   90.00
_cell.angle_gamma   90.00
#
_symmetry.space_group_name_H-M   'P 1'
#
loop_
_entity.id
_entity.type
_entity.pdbx_description
1 polymer ?
#
loop_
_entity_poly.entity_id
_entity_poly.type
_entity_poly.pdbx_seq_one_letter_code
_entity_poly.pdbx_strand_id
1 'polypeptide(L)'
;MKYLGEKSVSSFFSKLLAVLWYVVLVFSIIGFFILIILIVITSIELPVFAEAAAKLKDPDWDKFKNIPLFFKILIAPYCAVLVVFVLRIMKSAQAIFSNFAKNIVFDKNNVEKIAKTGKMMIVLSIMTFNLSTFLVSVILLIVCEIFKNGTALQEEHDLTV
;
A
#
# COMPACT_ATOMS: atom_id res chain seq x y z
N MET A 1 13.04 -20.87 19.35
CA MET A 1 11.65 -20.39 19.54
C MET A 1 10.68 -21.40 18.91
N LYS A 2 10.28 -22.43 19.67
CA LYS A 2 9.67 -23.68 19.17
C LYS A 2 8.13 -23.72 19.30
N TYR A 3 7.48 -22.59 19.62
CA TYR A 3 6.09 -22.56 20.10
C TYR A 3 5.14 -21.57 19.40
N LEU A 4 5.55 -20.93 18.30
CA LEU A 4 4.60 -20.19 17.47
C LEU A 4 4.20 -21.12 16.32
N GLY A 5 3.22 -22.00 16.57
CA GLY A 5 2.61 -22.81 15.51
C GLY A 5 2.16 -21.91 14.36
N GLU A 6 2.17 -22.40 13.13
CA GLU A 6 1.90 -21.63 11.89
C GLU A 6 0.61 -20.79 11.96
N LYS A 7 -0.39 -21.27 12.70
CA LYS A 7 -1.61 -20.52 13.06
C LYS A 7 -1.35 -19.22 13.80
N SER A 8 -0.40 -19.21 14.73
CA SER A 8 -0.06 -18.06 15.58
C SER A 8 0.55 -16.92 14.77
N VAL A 9 1.44 -17.23 13.82
CA VAL A 9 2.14 -16.22 13.03
C VAL A 9 1.18 -15.57 12.02
N SER A 10 0.44 -16.38 11.25
CA SER A 10 -0.54 -15.87 10.28
C SER A 10 -1.67 -15.09 10.96
N SER A 11 -2.15 -15.57 12.12
CA SER A 11 -3.16 -14.85 12.90
C SER A 11 -2.62 -13.53 13.46
N PHE A 12 -1.36 -13.48 13.89
CA PHE A 12 -0.73 -12.25 14.36
C PHE A 12 -0.65 -11.22 13.23
N PHE A 13 -0.14 -11.61 12.06
CA PHE A 13 -0.04 -10.70 10.90
C PHE A 13 -1.40 -10.20 10.43
N SER A 14 -2.43 -11.05 10.41
CA SER A 14 -3.79 -10.61 10.05
C SER A 14 -4.33 -9.54 11.01
N LYS A 15 -4.15 -9.73 12.33
CA LYS A 15 -4.56 -8.74 13.34
C LYS A 15 -3.72 -7.47 13.28
N LEU A 16 -2.40 -7.60 13.13
CA LEU A 16 -1.49 -6.47 13.00
C LEU A 16 -1.85 -5.61 11.78
N LEU A 17 -2.06 -6.23 10.62
CA LEU A 17 -2.48 -5.54 9.40
C LEU A 17 -3.83 -4.85 9.58
N ALA A 18 -4.78 -5.44 10.31
CA ALA A 18 -6.05 -4.80 10.62
C ALA A 18 -5.86 -3.50 11.42
N VAL A 19 -5.03 -3.53 12.46
CA VAL A 19 -4.72 -2.35 13.27
C VAL A 19 -3.98 -1.30 12.42
N LEU A 20 -2.95 -1.71 11.69
CA LEU A 20 -2.19 -0.82 10.82
C LEU A 20 -3.07 -0.18 9.75
N TRP A 21 -4.08 -0.87 9.25
CA TRP A 21 -5.01 -0.32 8.27
C TRP A 21 -5.73 0.92 8.80
N TYR A 22 -6.25 0.86 10.03
CA TYR A 22 -6.89 2.01 10.67
C TYR A 22 -5.90 3.12 10.99
N VAL A 23 -4.69 2.77 11.45
CA VAL A 23 -3.62 3.74 11.71
C VAL A 23 -3.30 4.52 10.44
N VAL A 24 -3.03 3.82 9.33
CA VAL A 24 -2.75 4.46 8.03
C VAL A 24 -3.93 5.32 7.57
N LEU A 25 -5.17 4.85 7.72
CA LEU A 25 -6.35 5.64 7.36
C LEU A 25 -6.40 6.96 8.14
N VAL A 26 -6.29 6.92 9.47
CA VAL A 26 -6.38 8.11 10.32
C VAL A 26 -5.26 9.10 9.99
N PHE A 27 -4.01 8.63 9.91
CA PHE A 27 -2.88 9.50 9.57
C PHE A 27 -2.99 10.07 8.16
N SER A 28 -3.54 9.32 7.20
CA SER A 28 -3.76 9.81 5.84
C SER A 28 -4.81 10.91 5.78
N ILE A 29 -5.90 10.79 6.56
CA ILE A 29 -6.92 11.84 6.66
C ILE A 29 -6.32 13.11 7.26
N ILE A 30 -5.59 12.99 8.36
CA ILE A 30 -4.92 14.13 9.01
C ILE A 30 -3.92 14.79 8.03
N GLY A 31 -3.06 13.98 7.40
CA GLY A 31 -2.08 14.45 6.43
C GLY A 31 -2.72 15.15 5.23
N PHE A 32 -3.87 14.65 4.76
CA PHE A 32 -4.62 15.26 3.66
C PHE A 32 -5.13 16.66 4.01
N PHE A 33 -5.69 16.86 5.21
CA PHE A 33 -6.11 18.19 5.66
C PHE A 33 -4.93 19.15 5.83
N ILE A 34 -3.82 18.67 6.41
CA ILE A 34 -2.59 19.46 6.52
C ILE A 34 -2.10 19.89 5.13
N LEU A 35 -2.09 18.97 4.16
CA LEU A 35 -1.69 19.27 2.78
C LEU A 35 -2.57 20.34 2.14
N ILE A 36 -3.90 20.25 2.29
CA ILE A 36 -4.83 21.27 1.79
C ILE A 36 -4.53 22.63 2.42
N ILE A 37 -4.37 22.68 3.73
CA ILE A 37 -4.05 23.92 4.46
C ILE A 37 -2.75 24.53 3.93
N LEU A 38 -1.70 23.72 3.72
CA LEU A 38 -0.43 24.17 3.16
C LEU A 38 -0.58 24.74 1.74
N ILE A 39 -1.38 24.10 0.88
CA ILE A 39 -1.65 24.60 -0.47
C ILE A 39 -2.34 25.98 -0.40
N VAL A 40 -3.33 26.14 0.49
CA VAL A 40 -4.06 27.41 0.65
C VAL A 40 -3.14 28.51 1.19
N ILE A 41 -2.40 28.25 2.26
CA ILE A 41 -1.50 29.24 2.88
C ILE A 41 -0.44 29.73 1.89
N THR A 42 0.18 28.81 1.14
CA THR A 42 1.22 29.16 0.17
C THR A 42 0.68 29.90 -1.06
N SER A 43 -0.64 29.89 -1.28
CA SER A 43 -1.28 30.58 -2.41
C SER A 43 -1.74 31.99 -2.08
N ILE A 44 -2.04 32.28 -0.81
CA ILE A 44 -2.63 33.56 -0.35
C ILE A 44 -1.57 34.45 0.34
N GLU A 45 -0.33 33.97 0.51
CA GLU A 45 0.76 34.69 1.18
C GLU A 45 0.36 35.31 2.53
N LEU A 46 -0.34 34.51 3.36
CA LEU A 46 -0.84 34.98 4.65
C LEU A 46 0.32 35.46 5.56
N PRO A 47 0.30 36.71 6.05
CA PRO A 47 1.42 37.31 6.78
C PRO A 47 1.73 36.61 8.10
N VAL A 48 0.74 35.96 8.73
CA VAL A 48 0.89 35.19 9.97
C VAL A 48 1.86 34.01 9.82
N PHE A 49 2.01 33.48 8.60
CA PHE A 49 2.91 32.36 8.32
C PHE A 49 4.24 32.77 7.69
N ALA A 50 4.38 34.04 7.28
CA ALA A 50 5.60 34.55 6.66
C ALA A 50 6.79 34.51 7.62
N GLU A 51 6.56 34.83 8.90
CA GLU A 51 7.60 34.82 9.92
C GLU A 51 8.07 33.40 10.30
N ALA A 52 7.12 32.44 10.36
CA ALA A 52 7.43 31.04 10.59
C ALA A 52 8.21 30.42 9.41
N ALA A 53 7.80 30.75 8.17
CA ALA A 53 8.50 30.32 6.97
C ALA A 53 9.92 30.89 6.88
N ALA A 54 10.12 32.16 7.21
CA ALA A 54 11.45 32.80 7.21
C ALA A 54 12.42 32.17 8.21
N LYS A 55 11.91 31.60 9.32
CA LYS A 55 12.71 30.90 10.32
C LYS A 55 13.11 29.48 9.90
N LEU A 56 12.34 28.82 9.04
CA LEU A 56 12.59 27.43 8.67
C LEU A 56 13.80 27.27 7.73
N LYS A 57 14.14 28.28 6.92
CA LYS A 57 15.25 28.28 5.93
C LYS A 57 15.42 26.94 5.19
N ASP A 58 14.30 26.32 4.83
CA ASP A 58 14.29 25.01 4.18
C ASP A 58 14.31 25.20 2.66
N PRO A 59 15.36 24.73 1.95
CA PRO A 59 15.44 24.86 0.50
C PRO A 59 14.30 24.16 -0.24
N ASP A 60 13.66 23.15 0.35
CA ASP A 60 12.51 22.46 -0.24
C ASP A 60 11.22 23.25 -0.06
N TRP A 61 11.12 24.09 0.98
CA TRP A 61 10.01 25.02 1.15
C TRP A 61 9.94 26.06 0.04
N ASP A 62 11.08 26.64 -0.34
CA ASP A 62 11.14 27.61 -1.43
C ASP A 62 10.79 26.98 -2.78
N LYS A 63 11.24 25.74 -3.02
CA LYS A 63 10.82 24.98 -4.21
C LYS A 63 9.31 24.80 -4.21
N PHE A 64 8.72 24.33 -3.10
CA PHE A 64 7.28 24.11 -3.00
C PHE A 64 6.48 25.40 -3.19
N LYS A 65 6.91 26.52 -2.59
CA LYS A 65 6.25 27.83 -2.75
C LYS A 65 6.16 28.22 -4.23
N ASN A 66 7.24 28.04 -4.97
CA ASN A 66 7.36 28.44 -6.38
C ASN A 66 6.68 27.49 -7.39
N ILE A 67 6.14 26.34 -6.95
CA ILE A 67 5.36 25.45 -7.83
C ILE A 67 4.05 26.16 -8.24
N PRO A 68 3.67 26.15 -9.54
CA PRO A 68 2.40 26.69 -9.99
C PRO A 68 1.20 26.03 -9.28
N LEU A 69 0.18 26.82 -8.95
CA LEU A 69 -0.99 26.37 -8.18
C LEU A 69 -1.67 25.13 -8.78
N PHE A 70 -1.77 25.05 -10.12
CA PHE A 70 -2.35 23.91 -10.80
C PHE A 70 -1.65 22.58 -10.43
N PHE A 71 -0.31 22.56 -10.39
CA PHE A 71 0.43 21.37 -9.98
C PHE A 71 0.22 21.05 -8.50
N LYS A 72 0.16 22.06 -7.62
CA LYS A 72 -0.13 21.86 -6.19
C LYS A 72 -1.50 21.21 -5.96
N ILE A 73 -2.52 21.66 -6.68
CA ILE A 73 -3.88 21.10 -6.60
C ILE A 73 -3.89 19.63 -7.02
N LEU A 74 -3.06 19.21 -7.97
CA LEU A 74 -2.95 17.81 -8.40
C LEU A 74 -2.26 16.90 -7.38
N ILE A 75 -1.47 17.44 -6.44
CA ILE A 75 -0.79 16.63 -5.40
C ILE A 75 -1.82 15.95 -4.49
N ALA A 76 -2.85 16.67 -4.06
CA ALA A 76 -3.86 16.13 -3.16
C ALA A 76 -4.60 14.88 -3.70
N PRO A 77 -5.21 14.90 -4.92
CA PRO A 77 -5.83 13.73 -5.49
C PRO A 77 -4.81 12.61 -5.79
N TYR A 78 -3.58 12.95 -6.20
CA TYR A 78 -2.53 11.95 -6.39
C TYR A 78 -2.21 11.21 -5.08
N CYS A 79 -1.99 11.93 -3.98
CA CYS A 79 -1.78 11.34 -2.66
C CYS A 79 -2.98 10.52 -2.20
N ALA A 80 -4.21 10.98 -2.44
CA ALA A 80 -5.41 10.23 -2.12
C ALA A 80 -5.47 8.89 -2.86
N VAL A 81 -5.14 8.87 -4.15
CA VAL A 81 -5.06 7.63 -4.93
C VAL A 81 -4.01 6.68 -4.33
N LEU A 82 -2.81 7.16 -4.01
CA LEU A 82 -1.77 6.33 -3.38
C LEU A 82 -2.26 5.68 -2.08
N VAL A 83 -2.90 6.47 -1.20
CA VAL A 83 -3.47 5.97 0.06
C VAL A 83 -4.51 4.89 -0.20
N VAL A 84 -5.41 5.09 -1.17
CA VAL A 84 -6.42 4.08 -1.54
C VAL A 84 -5.77 2.78 -1.99
N PHE A 85 -4.70 2.84 -2.80
CA PHE A 85 -3.94 1.66 -3.21
C PHE A 85 -3.32 0.94 -2.02
N VAL A 86 -2.66 1.66 -1.12
CA VAL A 86 -2.03 1.10 0.10
C VAL A 86 -3.07 0.41 0.97
N LEU A 87 -4.19 1.07 1.27
CA LEU A 87 -5.27 0.51 2.08
C LEU A 87 -5.89 -0.74 1.44
N ARG A 88 -6.00 -0.76 0.10
CA ARG A 88 -6.53 -1.93 -0.63
C ARG A 88 -5.57 -3.11 -0.61
N ILE A 89 -4.27 -2.85 -0.78
CA ILE A 89 -3.21 -3.87 -0.67
C ILE A 89 -3.20 -4.47 0.74
N MET A 90 -3.24 -3.63 1.78
CA MET A 90 -3.27 -4.08 3.18
C MET A 90 -4.49 -4.94 3.48
N LYS A 91 -5.69 -4.54 3.02
CA LYS A 91 -6.92 -5.33 3.21
C LYS A 91 -6.85 -6.68 2.48
N SER A 92 -6.26 -6.72 1.30
CA SER A 92 -6.03 -7.95 0.56
C SER A 92 -5.04 -8.88 1.29
N ALA A 93 -3.92 -8.34 1.77
CA ALA A 93 -2.94 -9.07 2.57
C ALA A 93 -3.56 -9.63 3.86
N GLN A 94 -4.38 -8.84 4.56
CA GLN A 94 -5.11 -9.30 5.75
C GLN A 94 -5.99 -10.52 5.44
N ALA A 95 -6.70 -10.52 4.31
CA ALA A 95 -7.55 -11.62 3.89
C ALA A 95 -6.74 -12.89 3.58
N ILE A 96 -5.57 -12.74 2.94
CA ILE A 96 -4.65 -13.86 2.67
C ILE A 96 -4.13 -14.46 3.98
N PHE A 97 -3.62 -13.64 4.91
CA PHE A 97 -3.16 -14.12 6.22
C PHE A 97 -4.27 -14.72 7.07
N SER A 98 -5.50 -14.20 6.97
CA SER A 98 -6.67 -14.80 7.62
C SER A 98 -6.98 -16.19 7.07
N ASN A 99 -6.79 -16.42 5.77
CA ASN A 99 -6.98 -17.74 5.16
C ASN A 99 -5.87 -18.71 5.59
N PHE A 100 -4.63 -18.25 5.66
CA PHE A 100 -3.50 -19.04 6.17
C PHE A 100 -3.68 -19.41 7.65
N ALA A 101 -4.21 -18.52 8.49
CA ALA A 101 -4.55 -18.83 9.88
C ALA A 101 -5.64 -19.91 10.01
N LYS A 102 -6.43 -20.16 8.97
CA LYS A 102 -7.43 -21.22 8.89
C LYS A 102 -6.91 -22.49 8.19
N ASN A 103 -5.60 -22.59 7.94
CA ASN A 103 -4.95 -23.67 7.17
C ASN A 103 -5.44 -23.78 5.71
N ILE A 104 -6.01 -22.72 5.15
CA ILE A 104 -6.40 -22.65 3.73
C ILE A 104 -5.23 -21.96 3.01
N VAL A 105 -4.21 -22.72 2.63
CA VAL A 105 -2.97 -22.19 2.02
C VAL A 105 -3.01 -22.31 0.50
N PHE A 106 -3.12 -23.54 -0.02
CA PHE A 106 -3.14 -23.86 -1.44
C PHE A 106 -4.57 -23.83 -2.01
N ASP A 107 -5.19 -22.66 -1.99
CA ASP A 107 -6.51 -22.45 -2.56
C ASP A 107 -6.42 -21.54 -3.79
N LYS A 108 -7.15 -21.88 -4.85
CA LYS A 108 -7.17 -21.13 -6.10
C LYS A 108 -7.59 -19.67 -5.89
N ASN A 109 -8.51 -19.39 -4.96
CA ASN A 109 -8.92 -18.03 -4.64
C ASN A 109 -7.81 -17.24 -3.92
N ASN A 110 -6.97 -17.92 -3.13
CA ASN A 110 -5.79 -17.28 -2.54
C ASN A 110 -4.77 -16.90 -3.61
N VAL A 111 -4.48 -17.80 -4.55
CA VAL A 111 -3.55 -17.52 -5.65
C VAL A 111 -4.04 -16.34 -6.48
N GLU A 112 -5.34 -16.28 -6.78
CA GLU A 112 -5.94 -15.13 -7.50
C GLU A 112 -5.84 -13.83 -6.69
N LYS A 113 -6.12 -13.87 -5.38
CA LYS A 113 -5.98 -12.70 -4.50
C LYS A 113 -4.53 -12.20 -4.45
N ILE A 114 -3.56 -13.10 -4.33
CA ILE A 114 -2.14 -12.74 -4.31
C ILE A 114 -1.76 -12.12 -5.67
N ALA A 115 -2.14 -12.74 -6.79
CA ALA A 115 -1.85 -12.20 -8.12
C ALA A 115 -2.47 -10.82 -8.34
N LYS A 116 -3.73 -10.62 -7.93
CA LYS A 116 -4.40 -9.32 -8.00
C LYS A 116 -3.70 -8.27 -7.12
N THR A 117 -3.23 -8.68 -5.94
CA THR A 117 -2.46 -7.80 -5.04
C THR A 117 -1.11 -7.43 -5.64
N GLY A 118 -0.40 -8.38 -6.24
CA GLY A 118 0.86 -8.14 -6.94
C GLY A 118 0.69 -7.14 -8.09
N LYS A 119 -0.38 -7.25 -8.90
CA LYS A 119 -0.69 -6.26 -9.93
C LYS A 119 -0.92 -4.85 -9.35
N MET A 120 -1.64 -4.74 -8.24
CA MET A 120 -1.82 -3.45 -7.55
C MET A 120 -0.50 -2.89 -7.03
N MET A 121 0.40 -3.74 -6.51
CA MET A 121 1.72 -3.32 -6.05
C MET A 121 2.60 -2.86 -7.21
N ILE A 122 2.50 -3.46 -8.39
CA ILE A 122 3.17 -2.97 -9.61
C ILE A 122 2.68 -1.55 -9.94
N VAL A 123 1.37 -1.33 -10.01
CA VAL A 123 0.82 0.00 -10.29
C VAL A 123 1.30 1.01 -9.26
N LEU A 124 1.24 0.67 -7.97
CA LEU A 124 1.73 1.53 -6.90
C LEU A 124 3.22 1.83 -7.08
N SER A 125 4.04 0.83 -7.37
CA SER A 125 5.49 1.00 -7.54
C SER A 125 5.86 1.91 -8.70
N ILE A 126 5.10 1.87 -9.81
CA ILE A 126 5.27 2.79 -10.93
C ILE A 126 4.88 4.20 -10.51
N MET A 127 3.73 4.36 -9.84
CA MET A 127 3.28 5.66 -9.35
C MET A 127 4.27 6.31 -8.37
N THR A 128 4.92 5.52 -7.52
CA THR A 128 5.90 5.99 -6.52
C THR A 128 7.35 5.89 -6.98
N PHE A 129 7.60 5.52 -8.24
CA PHE A 129 8.94 5.32 -8.81
C PHE A 129 9.86 4.40 -7.96
N ASN A 130 9.30 3.32 -7.40
CA ASN A 130 10.02 2.40 -6.51
C ASN A 130 10.37 1.09 -7.23
N LEU A 131 11.57 1.02 -7.80
CA LEU A 131 12.04 -0.15 -8.55
C LEU A 131 12.11 -1.43 -7.70
N SER A 132 12.50 -1.34 -6.43
CA SER A 132 12.59 -2.51 -5.55
C SER A 132 11.22 -3.16 -5.35
N THR A 133 10.19 -2.36 -5.10
CA THR A 133 8.80 -2.85 -4.94
C THR A 133 8.27 -3.42 -6.24
N PHE A 134 8.61 -2.80 -7.38
CA PHE A 134 8.26 -3.33 -8.70
C PHE A 134 8.82 -4.74 -8.91
N LEU A 135 10.12 -4.93 -8.68
CA LEU A 135 10.79 -6.23 -8.86
C LEU A 135 10.21 -7.31 -7.95
N VAL A 136 10.00 -7.01 -6.66
CA VAL A 136 9.37 -7.94 -5.72
C VAL A 136 7.97 -8.35 -6.19
N SER A 137 7.20 -7.39 -6.72
CA SER A 137 5.85 -7.66 -7.21
C SER A 137 5.83 -8.52 -8.47
N VAL A 138 6.79 -8.32 -9.39
CA VAL A 138 6.95 -9.16 -10.58
C VAL A 138 7.33 -10.59 -10.18
N ILE A 139 8.30 -10.76 -9.27
CA ILE A 139 8.70 -12.07 -8.76
C ILE A 139 7.50 -12.77 -8.10
N LEU A 140 6.71 -12.04 -7.30
CA LEU A 140 5.51 -12.58 -6.66
C LEU A 140 4.50 -13.09 -7.71
N LEU A 141 4.32 -12.39 -8.83
CA LEU A 141 3.44 -12.84 -9.92
C LEU A 141 3.97 -14.11 -10.61
N ILE A 142 5.28 -14.19 -10.86
CA ILE A 142 5.91 -15.39 -11.45
C ILE A 142 5.66 -16.60 -10.54
N VAL A 143 5.89 -16.43 -9.24
CA VAL A 143 5.64 -17.47 -8.23
C VAL A 143 4.17 -17.87 -8.19
N CYS A 144 3.23 -16.92 -8.31
CA CYS A 144 1.80 -17.23 -8.38
C CYS A 144 1.44 -18.05 -9.63
N GLU A 145 2.05 -17.77 -10.78
CA GLU A 145 1.79 -18.54 -12.00
C GLU A 145 2.30 -19.98 -11.89
N ILE A 146 3.47 -20.17 -11.27
CA ILE A 146 4.01 -21.50 -10.96
C ILE A 146 3.04 -22.26 -10.04
N PHE A 147 2.56 -21.62 -8.97
CA PHE A 147 1.61 -22.26 -8.06
C PHE A 147 0.28 -22.58 -8.72
N LYS A 148 -0.25 -21.69 -9.56
CA LYS A 148 -1.50 -21.92 -10.29
C LYS A 148 -1.41 -23.15 -11.19
N ASN A 149 -0.31 -23.30 -11.91
CA ASN A 149 -0.06 -24.46 -12.78
C ASN A 149 0.17 -25.73 -11.95
N GLY A 150 0.85 -25.62 -10.80
CA GLY A 150 1.05 -26.74 -9.87
C GLY A 150 -0.24 -27.23 -9.22
N THR A 151 -1.15 -26.33 -8.83
CA THR A 151 -2.45 -26.70 -8.26
C THR A 151 -3.38 -27.36 -9.27
N ALA A 152 -3.30 -26.98 -10.55
CA ALA A 152 -4.09 -27.62 -11.60
C ALA A 152 -3.68 -29.08 -11.83
N LEU A 153 -2.37 -29.37 -11.77
CA LEU A 153 -1.85 -30.73 -11.88
C LEU A 153 -2.25 -31.63 -10.69
N GLN A 154 -2.45 -31.04 -9.51
CA GLN A 154 -2.88 -31.77 -8.32
C GLN A 154 -4.38 -32.13 -8.40
N GLU A 155 -5.23 -31.21 -8.89
CA GLU A 155 -6.65 -31.50 -9.18
C GLU A 155 -6.81 -32.60 -10.23
N GLU A 156 -5.99 -32.61 -11.29
CA GLU A 156 -6.02 -33.67 -12.31
C GLU A 156 -5.60 -35.03 -11.73
N HIS A 157 -4.58 -35.06 -10.86
CA HIS A 157 -4.13 -36.29 -10.21
C HIS A 157 -5.22 -36.86 -9.28
N ASP A 158 -5.86 -36.03 -8.45
CA ASP A 158 -6.94 -36.42 -7.54
C ASP A 158 -8.22 -36.88 -8.27
N LEU A 159 -8.42 -36.48 -9.53
CA LEU A 159 -9.53 -36.95 -10.38
C LEU A 159 -9.23 -38.27 -11.11
N THR A 160 -7.97 -38.70 -11.15
CA THR A 160 -7.52 -39.91 -11.87
C THR A 160 -7.27 -41.13 -10.97
N VAL A 161 -7.22 -40.95 -9.66
CA VAL A 161 -7.07 -42.01 -8.64
C VAL A 161 -8.43 -42.35 -8.04
#